data_AF-R5BP42-F1
#
_entry.id   AF-R5BP42-F1
#
_cell.length_a   1.000
_cell.length_b   1.000
_cell.length_c   1.000
_cell.angle_alpha   90.00
_cell.angle_beta   90.00
_cell.angle_gamma   90.00
#
_symmetry.space_group_name_H-M   'P 1'
#
loop_
_entity.id
_entity.type
_entity.pdbx_description
1 polymer ?
#
loop_
_entity_poly.entity_id
_entity_poly.type
_entity_poly.pdbx_seq_one_letter_code
_entity_poly.pdbx_strand_id
1 'polypeptide(L)'
;MTQQAKPHLYFHEQEYLIIKISDKYAFSDFFKPKDYGFSPFCTDTSCWSGFKCQYSILDNNLFITNVEINESTEFKPLLFGREPLILENWGNGKKCKLFYRNVKHPIPYTGDFIIATNFINRPGRKRYNPFYLNYEIILQLTFENGRLTATINHSDSLEEVRLYMDNHDDMLPSNMPPIDNHF
;
A
#
# COMPACT_ATOMS: atom_id res chain seq x y z
N MET A 1 -19.59 -3.41 -4.12
CA MET A 1 -18.26 -3.89 -4.55
C MET A 1 -17.28 -3.64 -3.42
N THR A 2 -16.55 -4.64 -2.96
CA THR A 2 -15.49 -4.49 -1.94
C THR A 2 -14.23 -3.92 -2.61
N GLN A 3 -13.69 -2.84 -2.06
CA GLN A 3 -12.44 -2.23 -2.49
C GLN A 3 -11.29 -3.23 -2.28
N GLN A 4 -10.33 -3.30 -3.21
CA GLN A 4 -9.11 -4.07 -3.03
C GLN A 4 -8.37 -3.59 -1.78
N ALA A 5 -7.84 -4.51 -0.98
CA ALA A 5 -7.05 -4.15 0.20
C ALA A 5 -5.92 -3.17 -0.20
N LYS A 6 -5.84 -2.04 0.51
CA LYS A 6 -4.80 -1.03 0.25
C LYS A 6 -3.42 -1.64 0.54
N PRO A 7 -2.39 -1.33 -0.28
CA PRO A 7 -1.06 -1.88 -0.09
C PRO A 7 -0.34 -1.26 1.11
N HIS A 8 0.62 -2.00 1.65
CA HIS A 8 1.38 -1.65 2.83
C HIS A 8 2.82 -1.26 2.47
N LEU A 9 3.35 -0.24 3.16
CA LEU A 9 4.72 0.24 3.05
C LEU A 9 5.39 0.21 4.43
N TYR A 10 6.60 -0.33 4.49
CA TYR A 10 7.45 -0.23 5.67
C TYR A 10 8.44 0.91 5.52
N PHE A 11 8.43 1.83 6.49
CA PHE A 11 9.32 2.99 6.54
C PHE A 11 9.77 3.22 7.99
N HIS A 12 11.08 3.32 8.21
CA HIS A 12 11.68 3.40 9.55
C HIS A 12 11.16 2.31 10.52
N GLU A 13 11.12 1.05 10.05
CA GLU A 13 10.65 -0.13 10.81
C GLU A 13 9.16 -0.09 11.22
N GLN A 14 8.41 0.92 10.80
CA GLN A 14 6.98 1.03 11.04
C GLN A 14 6.18 0.74 9.78
N GLU A 15 5.02 0.13 9.98
CA GLU A 15 4.07 -0.18 8.91
C GLU A 15 3.11 0.98 8.67
N TYR A 16 2.93 1.32 7.39
CA TYR A 16 2.00 2.31 6.92
C TYR A 16 1.11 1.73 5.82
N LEU A 17 -0.13 2.22 5.76
CA LEU A 17 -1.02 2.01 4.64
C LEU A 17 -0.72 3.05 3.55
N ILE A 18 -0.58 2.63 2.30
CA ILE A 18 -0.49 3.59 1.19
C ILE A 18 -1.90 4.07 0.87
N ILE A 19 -2.17 5.33 1.18
CA ILE A 19 -3.46 5.97 1.01
C ILE A 19 -3.67 6.41 -0.43
N LYS A 20 -2.63 7.01 -1.01
CA LYS A 20 -2.64 7.53 -2.38
C LYS A 20 -1.22 7.54 -2.97
N ILE A 21 -1.16 7.54 -4.29
CA ILE A 21 0.03 7.66 -5.11
C ILE A 21 -0.26 8.71 -6.20
N SER A 22 0.72 9.53 -6.58
CA SER A 22 0.51 10.59 -7.59
C SER A 22 0.21 10.02 -8.98
N ASP A 23 0.84 8.89 -9.34
CA ASP A 23 0.52 8.14 -10.54
C ASP A 23 -0.44 6.98 -10.25
N LYS A 24 -1.67 7.08 -10.78
CA LYS A 24 -2.73 6.07 -10.60
C LYS A 24 -2.38 4.68 -11.15
N TYR A 25 -1.41 4.55 -12.05
CA TYR A 25 -1.02 3.27 -12.65
C TYR A 25 0.26 2.68 -12.06
N ALA A 26 0.94 3.39 -11.16
CA ALA A 26 2.25 3.00 -10.68
C ALA A 26 2.30 1.60 -10.08
N PHE A 27 1.30 1.16 -9.29
CA PHE A 27 1.31 -0.22 -8.76
C PHE A 27 1.26 -1.30 -9.84
N SER A 28 0.53 -1.05 -10.93
CA SER A 28 0.52 -2.00 -12.05
C SER A 28 1.85 -2.03 -12.80
N ASP A 29 2.64 -0.96 -12.75
CA ASP A 29 3.97 -0.90 -13.35
C ASP A 29 5.07 -1.41 -12.43
N PHE A 30 4.88 -1.37 -11.10
CA PHE A 30 5.84 -1.92 -10.13
C PHE A 30 5.97 -3.44 -10.25
N PHE A 31 4.85 -4.14 -10.51
CA PHE A 31 4.88 -5.59 -10.64
C PHE A 31 3.76 -6.10 -11.54
N LYS A 32 4.16 -6.77 -12.63
CA LYS A 32 3.28 -7.47 -13.57
C LYS A 32 3.57 -8.97 -13.47
N PRO A 33 2.75 -9.76 -12.76
CA PRO A 33 3.00 -11.20 -12.57
C PRO A 33 3.25 -11.97 -13.87
N LYS A 34 2.56 -11.59 -14.96
CA LYS A 34 2.73 -12.21 -16.28
C LYS A 34 4.15 -12.11 -16.84
N ASP A 35 4.86 -11.02 -16.55
CA ASP A 35 6.24 -10.81 -17.00
C ASP A 35 7.21 -11.80 -16.33
N TYR A 36 6.77 -12.42 -15.23
CA TYR A 36 7.52 -13.44 -14.47
C TYR A 36 6.92 -14.84 -14.62
N GLY A 37 6.04 -15.05 -15.60
CA GLY A 37 5.45 -16.36 -15.91
C GLY A 37 4.30 -16.78 -14.99
N PHE A 38 3.74 -15.86 -14.21
CA PHE A 38 2.59 -16.14 -13.36
C PHE A 38 1.26 -15.80 -14.05
N SER A 39 0.21 -16.55 -13.70
CA SER A 39 -1.18 -16.30 -14.07
C SER A 39 -2.09 -16.30 -12.83
N PRO A 40 -2.04 -15.22 -12.03
CA PRO A 40 -2.71 -15.21 -10.73
C PRO A 40 -4.22 -15.37 -10.84
N PHE A 41 -4.82 -15.98 -9.82
CA PHE A 41 -6.27 -16.07 -9.69
C PHE A 41 -6.78 -15.48 -8.37
N CYS A 42 -7.97 -14.90 -8.44
CA CYS A 42 -8.66 -14.35 -7.28
C CYS A 42 -9.20 -15.47 -6.38
N THR A 43 -8.91 -15.42 -5.07
CA THR A 43 -9.44 -16.35 -4.07
C THR A 43 -10.58 -15.76 -3.24
N ASP A 44 -10.69 -14.43 -3.19
CA ASP A 44 -11.67 -13.71 -2.38
C ASP A 44 -11.97 -12.32 -2.95
N THR A 45 -13.07 -11.72 -2.52
CA THR A 45 -13.53 -10.41 -3.02
C THR A 45 -12.69 -9.21 -2.54
N SER A 46 -11.68 -9.43 -1.70
CA SER A 46 -10.75 -8.39 -1.20
C SER A 46 -9.45 -8.31 -2.01
N CYS A 47 -9.16 -9.34 -2.81
CA CYS A 47 -7.94 -9.46 -3.63
C CYS A 47 -8.26 -9.88 -5.08
N TRP A 48 -8.88 -8.96 -5.83
CA TRP A 48 -9.27 -9.19 -7.22
C TRP A 48 -8.10 -9.53 -8.16
N SER A 49 -6.89 -9.02 -7.86
CA SER A 49 -5.69 -9.26 -8.64
C SER A 49 -5.09 -10.66 -8.46
N GLY A 50 -5.46 -11.39 -7.41
CA GLY A 50 -4.84 -12.69 -7.07
C GLY A 50 -3.40 -12.59 -6.56
N PHE A 51 -2.88 -11.39 -6.33
CA PHE A 51 -1.55 -11.15 -5.76
C PHE A 51 -1.52 -9.87 -4.92
N LYS A 52 -0.58 -9.81 -3.97
CA LYS A 52 -0.32 -8.66 -3.10
C LYS A 52 1.18 -8.43 -3.02
N CYS A 53 1.59 -7.17 -3.13
CA CYS A 53 2.96 -6.75 -2.91
C CYS A 53 3.07 -5.96 -1.61
N GLN A 54 4.12 -6.23 -0.87
CA GLN A 54 4.55 -5.42 0.27
C GLN A 54 5.76 -4.59 -0.15
N TYR A 55 5.72 -3.31 0.21
CA TYR A 55 6.76 -2.36 -0.15
C TYR A 55 7.60 -1.98 1.06
N SER A 56 8.84 -1.57 0.85
CA SER A 56 9.66 -0.98 1.92
C SER A 56 10.63 0.05 1.35
N ILE A 57 10.96 1.05 2.17
CA ILE A 57 12.05 1.97 1.90
C ILE A 57 13.27 1.50 2.69
N LEU A 58 14.33 1.11 1.99
CA LEU A 58 15.60 0.66 2.56
C LEU A 58 16.71 1.57 2.03
N ASP A 59 17.53 2.13 2.91
CA ASP A 59 18.61 3.06 2.52
C ASP A 59 18.12 4.16 1.56
N ASN A 60 16.95 4.74 1.87
CA ASN A 60 16.24 5.73 1.05
C ASN A 60 15.83 5.26 -0.36
N ASN A 61 15.80 3.96 -0.66
CA ASN A 61 15.34 3.43 -1.93
C ASN A 61 14.06 2.61 -1.76
N LEU A 62 13.13 2.72 -2.70
CA LEU A 62 11.86 2.01 -2.71
C LEU A 62 12.02 0.60 -3.30
N PHE A 63 11.53 -0.40 -2.58
CA PHE A 63 11.58 -1.80 -2.99
C PHE A 63 10.23 -2.49 -2.84
N ILE A 64 10.02 -3.51 -3.68
CA ILE A 64 9.15 -4.65 -3.34
C ILE A 64 9.97 -5.56 -2.43
N THR A 65 9.46 -5.84 -1.24
CA THR A 65 10.15 -6.71 -0.28
C THR A 65 9.53 -8.08 -0.20
N ASN A 66 8.20 -8.17 -0.23
CA ASN A 66 7.50 -9.45 -0.26
C ASN A 66 6.39 -9.47 -1.31
N VAL A 67 6.11 -10.66 -1.85
CA VAL A 67 5.02 -10.90 -2.80
C VAL A 67 4.24 -12.13 -2.39
N GLU A 68 2.94 -11.99 -2.21
CA GLU A 68 1.99 -13.09 -2.13
C GLU A 68 1.28 -13.24 -3.47
N ILE A 69 1.16 -14.46 -3.98
CA ILE A 69 0.52 -14.73 -5.28
C ILE A 69 -0.21 -16.07 -5.24
N ASN A 70 -1.46 -16.06 -5.67
CA ASN A 70 -2.25 -17.28 -5.87
C ASN A 70 -1.95 -17.81 -7.26
N GLU A 71 -1.41 -19.02 -7.36
CA GLU A 71 -0.99 -19.59 -8.64
C GLU A 71 -1.54 -21.01 -8.84
N SER A 72 -1.92 -21.31 -10.08
CA SER A 72 -2.43 -22.61 -10.50
C SER A 72 -1.37 -23.32 -11.35
N THR A 73 -0.29 -23.74 -10.71
CA THR A 73 0.86 -24.36 -11.38
C THR A 73 1.39 -25.57 -10.59
N GLU A 74 1.87 -26.57 -11.32
CA GLU A 74 2.69 -27.64 -10.75
C GLU A 74 4.15 -27.17 -10.55
N PHE A 75 4.61 -26.22 -11.37
CA PHE A 75 5.97 -25.64 -11.32
C PHE A 75 5.96 -24.28 -10.64
N LYS A 76 6.71 -24.13 -9.54
CA LYS A 76 6.77 -22.89 -8.76
C LYS A 76 7.93 -22.03 -9.25
N PRO A 77 7.70 -21.01 -10.10
CA PRO A 77 8.79 -20.24 -10.67
C PRO A 77 9.53 -19.44 -9.60
N LEU A 78 10.80 -19.18 -9.84
CA LEU A 78 11.56 -18.21 -9.05
C LEU A 78 11.01 -16.81 -9.34
N LEU A 79 10.88 -15.99 -8.31
CA LEU A 79 10.57 -14.57 -8.47
C LEU A 79 11.76 -13.75 -7.93
N PHE A 80 12.36 -12.93 -8.79
CA PHE A 80 13.58 -12.17 -8.46
C PHE A 80 14.71 -13.05 -7.89
N GLY A 81 14.85 -14.27 -8.42
CA GLY A 81 15.84 -15.26 -7.95
C GLY A 81 15.53 -15.87 -6.58
N ARG A 82 14.31 -15.69 -6.03
CA ARG A 82 13.87 -16.30 -4.77
C ARG A 82 12.90 -17.45 -5.02
N GLU A 83 13.06 -18.51 -4.24
CA GLU A 83 12.06 -19.58 -4.14
C GLU A 83 10.87 -19.13 -3.29
N PRO A 84 9.65 -19.61 -3.60
CA PRO A 84 8.49 -19.34 -2.78
C PRO A 84 8.43 -20.25 -1.55
N LEU A 85 7.90 -19.70 -0.46
CA LEU A 85 7.26 -20.46 0.60
C LEU A 85 5.82 -20.76 0.17
N ILE A 86 5.38 -22.01 0.35
CA ILE A 86 3.99 -22.38 0.09
C ILE A 86 3.19 -22.12 1.36
N LEU A 87 2.32 -21.12 1.33
CA LEU A 87 1.45 -20.79 2.47
C LEU A 87 0.22 -21.69 2.52
N GLU A 88 -0.37 -21.97 1.36
CA GLU A 88 -1.59 -22.77 1.25
C GLU A 88 -1.55 -23.64 -0.01
N ASN A 89 -2.18 -24.81 0.06
CA ASN A 89 -2.36 -25.72 -1.07
C ASN A 89 -3.84 -26.09 -1.19
N TRP A 90 -4.34 -26.08 -2.42
CA TRP A 90 -5.72 -26.45 -2.74
C TRP A 90 -5.75 -27.44 -3.90
N GLY A 91 -6.84 -28.22 -3.98
CA GLY A 91 -7.10 -29.13 -5.11
C GLY A 91 -5.97 -30.16 -5.32
N ASN A 92 -5.50 -30.78 -4.24
CA ASN A 92 -4.39 -31.75 -4.24
C ASN A 92 -3.06 -31.16 -4.77
N GLY A 93 -2.80 -29.89 -4.51
CA GLY A 93 -1.53 -29.22 -4.87
C GLY A 93 -1.50 -28.60 -6.26
N LYS A 94 -2.61 -28.62 -7.01
CA LYS A 94 -2.72 -27.96 -8.32
C LYS A 94 -2.86 -26.44 -8.24
N LYS A 95 -3.25 -25.93 -7.07
CA LYS A 95 -3.36 -24.51 -6.77
C LYS A 95 -2.67 -24.24 -5.45
N CYS A 96 -1.97 -23.12 -5.36
CA CYS A 96 -1.24 -22.78 -4.16
C CYS A 96 -1.18 -21.28 -3.94
N LYS A 97 -1.03 -20.89 -2.68
CA LYS A 97 -0.64 -19.53 -2.29
C LYS A 97 0.86 -19.53 -2.08
N LEU A 98 1.57 -18.81 -2.93
CA LEU A 98 3.02 -18.67 -2.88
C LEU A 98 3.39 -17.36 -2.19
N PHE A 99 4.43 -17.40 -1.39
CA PHE A 99 4.98 -16.24 -0.70
C PHE A 99 6.48 -16.12 -0.94
N TYR A 100 6.86 -15.04 -1.59
CA TYR A 100 8.25 -14.70 -1.85
C TYR A 100 8.68 -13.65 -0.84
N ARG A 101 9.61 -14.03 0.05
CA ARG A 101 10.11 -13.14 1.10
C ARG A 101 11.44 -12.51 0.69
N ASN A 102 11.64 -11.26 1.08
CA ASN A 102 12.91 -10.54 0.94
C ASN A 102 13.46 -10.56 -0.51
N VAL A 103 12.58 -10.29 -1.47
CA VAL A 103 12.95 -10.23 -2.90
C VAL A 103 13.80 -9.01 -3.22
N LYS A 104 13.65 -7.92 -2.45
CA LYS A 104 14.41 -6.67 -2.59
C LYS A 104 14.47 -6.17 -4.04
N HIS A 105 13.34 -6.20 -4.74
CA HIS A 105 13.29 -5.72 -6.12
C HIS A 105 13.15 -4.20 -6.13
N PRO A 106 14.12 -3.44 -6.71
CA PRO A 106 14.08 -1.99 -6.71
C PRO A 106 12.97 -1.46 -7.62
N ILE A 107 12.34 -0.36 -7.21
CA ILE A 107 11.27 0.29 -7.96
C ILE A 107 11.77 1.68 -8.42
N PRO A 108 11.98 1.93 -9.72
CA PRO A 108 12.43 3.22 -10.24
C PRO A 108 11.27 4.22 -10.36
N TYR A 109 10.60 4.51 -9.24
CA TYR A 109 9.43 5.40 -9.21
C TYR A 109 9.81 6.87 -9.03
N THR A 110 9.16 7.75 -9.78
CA THR A 110 9.22 9.21 -9.57
C THR A 110 7.82 9.74 -9.30
N GLY A 111 7.64 10.43 -8.18
CA GLY A 111 6.36 10.98 -7.75
C GLY A 111 6.15 10.84 -6.25
N ASP A 112 4.90 11.04 -5.80
CA ASP A 112 4.56 11.12 -4.39
C ASP A 112 3.73 9.93 -3.92
N PHE A 113 3.99 9.49 -2.68
CA PHE A 113 3.12 8.60 -1.91
C PHE A 113 2.54 9.40 -0.72
N ILE A 114 1.25 9.21 -0.46
CA ILE A 114 0.64 9.56 0.83
C ILE A 114 0.45 8.27 1.61
N ILE A 115 1.10 8.19 2.77
CA ILE A 115 1.04 7.01 3.64
C ILE A 115 0.49 7.39 5.01
N ALA A 116 -0.22 6.47 5.65
CA ALA A 116 -0.84 6.72 6.95
C ALA A 116 -0.76 5.52 7.87
N THR A 117 -0.69 5.77 9.18
CA THR A 117 -0.68 4.73 10.22
C THR A 117 -1.38 5.22 11.48
N ASN A 118 -1.54 4.34 12.46
CA ASN A 118 -2.31 4.56 13.69
C ASN A 118 -3.77 4.97 13.40
N PHE A 119 -4.59 4.00 13.00
CA PHE A 119 -6.02 4.24 12.75
C PHE A 119 -6.73 4.66 14.04
N ILE A 120 -7.42 5.80 14.00
CA ILE A 120 -8.16 6.37 15.12
C ILE A 120 -9.46 5.56 15.30
N ASN A 121 -9.45 4.63 16.24
CA ASN A 121 -10.63 3.85 16.60
C ASN A 121 -11.16 4.28 17.97
N ARG A 122 -12.15 5.18 17.99
CA ARG A 122 -12.82 5.64 19.22
C ARG A 122 -14.29 5.19 19.24
N PRO A 123 -14.75 4.51 20.32
CA PRO A 123 -16.15 4.13 20.45
C PRO A 123 -17.09 5.35 20.33
N GLY A 124 -18.15 5.22 19.54
CA GLY A 124 -19.18 6.26 19.40
C GLY A 124 -18.80 7.45 18.49
N ARG A 125 -17.57 7.50 17.94
CA ARG A 125 -17.17 8.53 16.97
C ARG A 125 -17.57 8.08 15.56
N LYS A 126 -18.16 9.00 14.77
CA LYS A 126 -18.34 8.79 13.33
C LYS A 126 -16.98 8.75 12.64
N ARG A 127 -16.88 7.97 11.55
CA ARG A 127 -15.68 7.99 10.71
C ARG A 127 -15.65 9.28 9.92
N TYR A 128 -14.48 9.90 9.85
CA TYR A 128 -14.27 11.05 8.99
C TYR A 128 -14.37 10.67 7.51
N ASN A 129 -14.96 11.57 6.75
CA ASN A 129 -14.87 11.59 5.30
C ASN A 129 -14.21 12.91 4.90
N PRO A 130 -13.03 12.90 4.25
CA PRO A 130 -12.36 11.77 3.61
C PRO A 130 -11.65 10.79 4.57
N PHE A 131 -11.51 9.53 4.11
CA PHE A 131 -11.09 8.39 4.94
C PHE A 131 -9.70 8.55 5.58
N TYR A 132 -8.78 9.28 4.94
CA TYR A 132 -7.42 9.47 5.47
C TYR A 132 -7.40 10.22 6.80
N LEU A 133 -8.41 11.06 7.09
CA LEU A 133 -8.51 11.77 8.38
C LEU A 133 -8.69 10.83 9.58
N ASN A 134 -9.01 9.55 9.35
CA ASN A 134 -9.12 8.54 10.40
C ASN A 134 -7.76 7.95 10.82
N TYR A 135 -6.63 8.58 10.46
CA TYR A 135 -5.29 8.14 10.86
C TYR A 135 -4.54 9.25 11.58
N GLU A 136 -3.87 8.93 12.69
CA GLU A 136 -3.12 9.93 13.48
C GLU A 136 -1.91 10.44 12.71
N ILE A 137 -1.14 9.52 12.10
CA ILE A 137 0.11 9.84 11.41
C ILE A 137 -0.10 9.77 9.91
N ILE A 138 0.18 10.88 9.22
CA ILE A 138 0.06 10.99 7.76
C ILE A 138 1.30 11.66 7.22
N LEU A 139 2.01 10.95 6.34
CA LEU A 139 3.25 11.41 5.72
C LEU A 139 3.08 11.47 4.21
N GLN A 140 3.66 12.50 3.60
CA GLN A 140 3.91 12.56 2.17
C GLN A 140 5.38 12.24 1.91
N LEU A 141 5.62 11.28 1.02
CA LEU A 141 6.95 10.85 0.61
C LEU A 141 7.13 11.16 -0.87
N THR A 142 8.20 11.88 -1.23
CA THR A 142 8.54 12.20 -2.61
C THR A 142 9.71 11.37 -3.07
N PHE A 143 9.59 10.74 -4.24
CA PHE A 143 10.60 9.89 -4.83
C PHE A 143 11.08 10.44 -6.17
N GLU A 144 12.37 10.21 -6.45
CA GLU A 144 12.98 10.42 -7.75
C GLU A 144 13.78 9.16 -8.12
N ASN A 145 13.36 8.50 -9.20
CA ASN A 145 13.96 7.24 -9.69
C ASN A 145 14.12 6.18 -8.58
N GLY A 146 13.11 6.04 -7.72
CA GLY A 146 13.06 5.10 -6.61
C GLY A 146 13.72 5.61 -5.33
N ARG A 147 14.44 6.73 -5.36
CA ARG A 147 15.09 7.31 -4.19
C ARG A 147 14.17 8.31 -3.49
N LEU A 148 13.97 8.16 -2.18
CA LEU A 148 13.28 9.12 -1.33
C LEU A 148 14.08 10.42 -1.25
N THR A 149 13.50 11.53 -1.70
CA THR A 149 14.11 12.86 -1.72
C THR A 149 13.50 13.82 -0.71
N ALA A 150 12.23 13.62 -0.32
CA ALA A 150 11.57 14.43 0.69
C ALA A 150 10.54 13.63 1.51
N THR A 151 10.35 14.06 2.75
CA THR A 151 9.29 13.60 3.65
C THR A 151 8.64 14.81 4.28
N ILE A 152 7.33 14.95 4.13
CA ILE A 152 6.53 16.00 4.78
C ILE A 152 5.56 15.31 5.75
N ASN A 153 5.58 15.75 7.01
CA ASN A 153 4.63 15.28 8.02
C ASN A 153 3.43 16.22 8.06
N HIS A 154 2.24 15.69 7.80
CA HIS A 154 0.98 16.45 7.79
C HIS A 154 0.11 16.18 9.03
N SER A 155 0.58 15.37 9.98
CA SER A 155 -0.21 14.87 11.11
C SER A 155 -0.83 15.98 11.94
N ASP A 156 -0.05 17.02 12.28
CA ASP A 156 -0.52 18.15 13.09
C ASP A 156 -1.57 18.98 12.34
N SER A 157 -1.29 19.32 11.07
CA SER A 157 -2.24 20.07 10.23
C SER A 157 -3.58 19.34 10.05
N LEU A 158 -3.54 18.00 9.99
CA LEU A 158 -4.76 17.19 9.87
C LEU A 158 -5.44 16.95 11.21
N GLU A 159 -4.73 17.07 12.33
CA GLU A 159 -5.35 17.13 13.65
C GLU A 159 -6.21 18.40 13.81
N GLU A 160 -5.72 19.55 13.35
CA GLU A 160 -6.50 20.79 13.33
C GLU A 160 -7.76 20.64 12.47
N VAL A 161 -7.67 19.99 11.31
CA VAL A 161 -8.84 19.68 10.46
C VAL A 161 -9.84 18.79 11.21
N ARG A 162 -9.37 17.74 11.91
CA ARG A 162 -10.23 16.87 12.71
C ARG A 162 -10.95 17.64 13.83
N LEU A 163 -10.22 18.49 14.55
CA LEU A 163 -10.78 19.33 15.62
C LEU A 163 -11.81 20.33 15.05
N TYR A 164 -11.56 20.89 13.88
CA TYR A 164 -12.53 21.74 13.20
C TYR A 164 -13.81 20.97 12.88
N MET A 165 -13.70 19.79 12.26
CA MET A 165 -14.85 18.94 11.91
C MET A 165 -15.68 18.53 13.13
N ASP A 166 -15.01 18.16 14.23
CA ASP A 166 -15.67 17.80 15.50
C ASP A 166 -16.53 18.95 16.05
N ASN A 167 -16.17 20.20 15.75
CA ASN A 167 -16.88 21.40 16.20
C ASN A 167 -17.88 21.97 15.17
N HIS A 168 -17.94 21.41 13.95
CA HIS A 168 -18.73 21.95 12.82
C HIS A 168 -19.52 20.86 12.09
N ASP A 169 -20.10 19.91 12.82
CA ASP A 169 -20.97 18.86 12.26
C ASP A 169 -20.35 18.12 11.05
N ASP A 170 -19.08 17.71 11.18
CA ASP A 170 -18.30 17.01 10.15
C ASP A 170 -17.99 17.85 8.88
N MET A 171 -18.19 19.17 8.89
CA MET A 171 -17.81 20.04 7.76
C MET A 171 -16.30 20.24 7.66
N LEU A 172 -15.77 20.17 6.43
CA LEU A 172 -14.37 20.48 6.15
C LEU A 172 -14.10 21.99 6.25
N PRO A 173 -12.91 22.40 6.72
CA PRO A 173 -12.51 23.81 6.67
C PRO A 173 -12.34 24.27 5.21
N SER A 174 -12.67 25.53 4.93
CA SER A 174 -12.55 26.12 3.59
C SER A 174 -11.11 26.21 3.08
N ASN A 175 -10.12 26.23 3.99
CA ASN A 175 -8.69 26.29 3.68
C ASN A 175 -8.03 24.97 4.09
N MET A 176 -8.36 23.85 3.44
CA MET A 176 -7.73 22.57 3.78
C MET A 176 -6.21 22.62 3.49
N PRO A 177 -5.35 22.01 4.33
CA PRO A 177 -3.94 21.79 4.00
C PRO A 177 -3.74 21.21 2.58
N PRO A 178 -2.59 21.50 1.96
CA PRO A 178 -2.31 21.23 0.54
C PRO A 178 -2.33 19.75 0.14
N ILE A 179 -2.47 18.85 1.12
CA ILE A 179 -2.77 17.44 0.89
C ILE A 179 -3.93 17.25 -0.09
N ASP A 180 -4.93 18.13 -0.10
CA ASP A 180 -6.06 18.08 -1.04
C ASP A 180 -5.70 18.38 -2.50
N ASN A 181 -4.65 19.19 -2.76
CA ASN A 181 -4.18 19.43 -4.13
C ASN A 181 -3.58 18.16 -4.76
N HIS A 182 -3.25 17.18 -3.93
CA HIS A 182 -2.81 15.86 -4.34
C HIS A 182 -3.94 14.82 -4.24
N PHE A 183 -5.21 15.17 -3.97
CA PHE A 183 -6.37 14.27 -3.86
C PHE A 183 -7.32 14.26 -5.05
#